data_AF-A0A484GNI7-F1
#
_entry.id   AF-A0A484GNI7-F1
#
_cell.length_a   1.000
_cell.length_b   1.000
_cell.length_c   1.000
_cell.angle_alpha   90.00
_cell.angle_beta   90.00
_cell.angle_gamma   90.00
#
_symmetry.space_group_name_H-M   'P 1'
#
loop_
_entity.id
_entity.type
_entity.pdbx_description
1 polymer ?
#
loop_
_entity_poly.entity_id
_entity_poly.type
_entity_poly.pdbx_seq_one_letter_code
_entity_poly.pdbx_strand_id
1 'polypeptide(L)'
;HHIYQDNYYNSVSTSEILLKNKTRVCGTIRENHGLPNQLKLKSKNLQRGEMTFLQKGEVILLIWKDKRLVCMVATIHDASIAPTGKEDRRTGHQNTKPTCTLEYNEYVKGVNRSDQYLANLKI
;
A
#
# COMPACT_ATOMS: atom_id res chain seq x y z
N HIS A 1 5.44 -7.12 -15.91
CA HIS A 1 4.48 -7.90 -15.08
C HIS A 1 4.24 -7.15 -13.77
N HIS A 2 3.02 -7.15 -13.24
CA HIS A 2 2.64 -6.43 -12.00
C HIS A 2 2.15 -7.44 -10.96
N ILE A 3 2.64 -7.33 -9.73
CA ILE A 3 2.24 -8.19 -8.61
C ILE A 3 1.72 -7.32 -7.47
N TYR A 4 0.54 -7.66 -6.97
CA TYR A 4 -0.01 -7.10 -5.74
C TYR A 4 0.10 -8.17 -4.65
N GLN A 5 0.90 -7.91 -3.62
CA GLN A 5 1.22 -8.92 -2.60
C GLN A 5 1.17 -8.35 -1.18
N ASP A 6 0.95 -9.23 -0.21
CA ASP A 6 0.83 -8.86 1.19
C ASP A 6 2.19 -8.52 1.84
N ASN A 7 2.14 -8.19 3.13
CA ASN A 7 3.34 -7.85 3.90
C ASN A 7 4.26 -9.04 4.23
N TYR A 8 3.83 -10.28 4.04
CA TYR A 8 4.65 -11.46 4.29
C TYR A 8 5.76 -11.57 3.25
N TYR A 9 5.45 -11.24 1.99
CA TYR A 9 6.39 -11.32 0.87
C TYR A 9 7.14 -10.01 0.60
N ASN A 10 6.64 -8.86 1.09
CA ASN A 10 7.24 -7.57 0.82
C ASN A 10 8.38 -7.21 1.80
N SER A 11 9.50 -6.80 1.21
CA SER A 11 10.58 -6.04 1.85
C SER A 11 11.15 -5.03 0.84
N VAL A 12 11.95 -4.07 1.31
CA VAL A 12 12.63 -3.12 0.41
C VAL A 12 13.54 -3.86 -0.57
N SER A 13 14.34 -4.80 -0.08
CA SER A 13 15.28 -5.57 -0.91
C SER A 13 14.55 -6.46 -1.91
N THR A 14 13.48 -7.15 -1.50
CA THR A 14 12.67 -7.97 -2.42
C THR A 14 12.08 -7.11 -3.54
N SER A 15 11.62 -5.89 -3.22
CA SER A 15 11.05 -4.98 -4.21
C SER A 15 12.08 -4.49 -5.22
N GLU A 16 13.30 -4.16 -4.76
CA GLU A 16 14.41 -3.80 -5.64
C GLU A 16 14.82 -4.97 -6.56
N ILE A 17 14.88 -6.20 -6.03
CA ILE A 17 15.19 -7.41 -6.82
C ILE A 17 14.13 -7.67 -7.88
N LEU A 18 12.84 -7.58 -7.54
CA LEU A 18 11.76 -7.80 -8.49
C LEU A 18 11.77 -6.74 -9.59
N LEU A 19 11.98 -5.47 -9.24
CA LEU A 19 12.09 -4.39 -10.20
C LEU A 19 13.26 -4.62 -11.19
N LYS A 20 14.43 -5.05 -10.69
CA LYS A 20 15.58 -5.40 -11.52
C LYS A 20 15.25 -6.52 -12.52
N ASN A 21 14.38 -7.45 -12.13
CA ASN A 21 13.86 -8.52 -12.97
C ASN A 21 12.60 -8.13 -13.77
N LYS A 22 12.37 -6.82 -13.99
CA LYS A 22 11.26 -6.27 -14.78
C LYS A 22 9.86 -6.66 -14.25
N THR A 23 9.79 -6.96 -12.96
CA THR A 23 8.55 -7.27 -12.25
C THR A 23 8.25 -6.15 -11.27
N ARG A 24 7.13 -5.44 -11.49
CA ARG A 24 6.72 -4.33 -10.64
C ARG A 24 5.81 -4.83 -9.52
N VAL A 25 5.91 -4.20 -8.36
CA VAL A 25 5.15 -4.60 -7.16
C VAL A 25 4.35 -3.46 -6.58
N CYS A 26 3.25 -3.79 -5.93
CA CYS A 26 2.54 -2.90 -5.02
C CYS A 26 2.02 -3.72 -3.83
N GLY A 27 2.17 -3.21 -2.62
CA GLY A 27 1.61 -3.90 -1.47
C GLY A 27 2.02 -3.33 -0.14
N THR A 28 1.44 -3.90 0.91
CA THR A 28 1.78 -3.54 2.29
C THR A 28 3.17 -4.07 2.66
N ILE A 29 3.90 -3.36 3.51
CA ILE A 29 5.24 -3.76 4.01
C ILE A 29 5.30 -3.60 5.53
N ARG A 30 6.02 -4.48 6.23
CA ARG A 30 6.21 -4.39 7.68
C ARG A 30 7.32 -3.40 8.02
N GLU A 31 7.19 -2.67 9.13
CA GLU A 31 8.17 -1.66 9.55
C GLU A 31 9.60 -2.21 9.75
N ASN A 32 9.73 -3.49 10.11
CA ASN A 32 11.01 -4.17 10.30
C ASN A 32 11.58 -4.77 9.01
N HIS A 33 10.95 -4.59 7.85
CA HIS A 33 11.39 -5.14 6.56
C HIS A 33 12.14 -4.11 5.70
N GLY A 34 13.01 -3.33 6.34
CA GLY A 34 13.91 -2.39 5.67
C GLY A 34 13.40 -0.95 5.52
N LEU A 35 12.31 -0.56 6.19
CA LEU A 35 11.87 0.84 6.16
C LEU A 35 12.94 1.78 6.74
N PRO A 36 13.35 2.83 6.01
CA PRO A 36 14.32 3.80 6.49
C PRO A 36 13.84 4.53 7.76
N ASN A 37 14.74 4.71 8.74
CA ASN A 37 14.43 5.43 9.98
C ASN A 37 13.93 6.85 9.72
N GLN A 38 14.43 7.52 8.68
CA GLN A 38 13.96 8.85 8.27
C GLN A 38 12.47 8.85 7.93
N LEU A 39 11.97 7.82 7.24
CA LEU A 39 10.55 7.71 6.90
C LEU A 39 9.71 7.48 8.16
N LYS A 40 10.18 6.63 9.07
CA LYS A 40 9.53 6.39 10.37
C LYS A 40 9.43 7.66 11.19
N LEU A 41 10.51 8.44 11.26
CA LEU A 41 10.54 9.73 11.97
C LEU A 41 9.52 10.72 11.37
N LYS A 42 9.49 10.85 10.04
CA LYS A 42 8.52 11.70 9.33
C LYS A 42 7.07 11.28 9.60
N SER A 43 6.80 9.98 9.79
CA SER A 43 5.44 9.48 10.02
C SER A 43 4.87 9.74 11.42
N LYS A 44 5.70 10.12 12.40
CA LYS A 44 5.27 10.26 13.82
C LYS A 44 4.16 11.30 14.02
N ASN A 45 4.18 12.36 13.22
CA ASN A 45 3.28 13.51 13.39
C ASN A 45 2.12 13.54 12.38
N LEU A 46 1.96 12.48 11.57
CA LEU A 46 0.90 12.42 10.57
C LEU A 46 -0.48 12.45 11.24
N GLN A 47 -1.31 13.38 10.77
CA GLN A 47 -2.73 13.41 11.04
C GLN A 47 -3.47 12.43 10.13
N ARG A 48 -4.69 12.06 10.52
CA ARG A 48 -5.52 11.15 9.72
C ARG A 48 -5.78 11.76 8.34
N GLY A 49 -5.50 10.98 7.29
CA GLY A 49 -5.57 11.40 5.89
C GLY A 49 -4.22 11.80 5.31
N GLU A 50 -3.25 12.17 6.14
CA GLU A 50 -1.92 12.58 5.68
C GLU A 50 -1.03 11.39 5.34
N MET A 51 -0.04 11.64 4.49
CA MET A 51 0.99 10.67 4.14
C MET A 51 2.37 11.30 4.07
N THR A 52 3.39 10.47 4.23
CA THR A 52 4.78 10.80 3.88
C THR A 52 5.37 9.68 3.05
N PHE A 53 6.40 9.97 2.26
CA PHE A 53 7.05 8.97 1.42
C PHE A 53 8.55 9.24 1.28
N LEU A 54 9.26 8.19 0.87
CA LEU A 54 10.61 8.26 0.33
C LEU A 54 10.62 7.52 -1.01
N GLN A 55 11.44 8.00 -1.93
CA GLN A 55 11.60 7.41 -3.25
C GLN A 55 13.08 7.23 -3.56
N LYS A 56 13.43 6.06 -4.09
CA LYS A 56 14.75 5.74 -4.63
C LYS A 56 14.57 5.12 -6.01
N GLY A 57 14.86 5.88 -7.05
CA GLY A 57 14.53 5.49 -8.42
C GLY A 57 13.03 5.24 -8.54
N GLU A 58 12.64 4.05 -8.98
CA GLU A 58 11.23 3.66 -9.13
C GLU A 58 10.65 2.98 -7.87
N VAL A 59 11.44 2.79 -6.80
CA VAL A 59 10.93 2.22 -5.55
C VAL A 59 10.42 3.33 -4.64
N ILE A 60 9.14 3.30 -4.32
CA ILE A 60 8.48 4.20 -3.38
C ILE A 60 8.13 3.45 -2.11
N LEU A 61 8.50 4.03 -0.98
CA LEU A 61 8.03 3.64 0.35
C LEU A 61 7.15 4.75 0.89
N LEU A 62 5.92 4.40 1.24
CA LEU A 62 4.89 5.35 1.65
C LEU A 62 4.32 4.94 2.99
N ILE A 63 4.11 5.90 3.88
CA ILE A 63 3.34 5.72 5.12
C ILE A 63 2.16 6.68 5.08
N TRP A 64 0.97 6.14 5.24
CA TRP A 64 -0.28 6.90 5.31
C TRP A 64 -1.00 6.62 6.63
N LYS A 65 -1.61 7.66 7.21
CA LYS A 65 -2.35 7.56 8.47
C LYS A 65 -3.85 7.46 8.21
N ASP A 66 -4.44 6.31 8.48
CA ASP A 66 -5.90 6.19 8.68
C ASP A 66 -6.21 6.14 10.19
N LYS A 67 -6.93 5.11 10.66
CA LYS A 67 -7.01 4.76 12.08
C LYS A 67 -5.65 4.32 12.63
N ARG A 68 -4.82 3.71 11.78
CA ARG A 68 -3.46 3.26 12.07
C ARG A 68 -2.54 3.67 10.93
N LEU A 69 -1.23 3.63 11.16
CA LEU A 69 -0.25 3.80 10.10
C LEU A 69 -0.32 2.58 9.17
N VAL A 70 -0.36 2.84 7.87
CA VAL A 70 -0.30 1.85 6.81
C VAL A 70 0.97 2.11 6.03
N CYS A 71 1.84 1.10 5.97
CA CYS A 71 3.10 1.17 5.23
C CYS A 71 2.95 0.42 3.90
N MET A 72 3.29 1.08 2.81
CA MET A 72 3.22 0.56 1.45
C MET A 72 4.59 0.59 0.79
N VAL A 73 4.87 -0.40 -0.05
CA VAL A 73 5.93 -0.37 -1.05
C VAL A 73 5.29 -0.45 -2.43
N ALA A 74 5.74 0.40 -3.36
CA ALA A 74 5.24 0.42 -4.71
C ALA A 74 6.36 0.72 -5.71
N THR A 75 6.31 0.03 -6.85
CA THR A 75 7.09 0.34 -8.06
C THR A 75 6.19 0.49 -9.29
N ILE A 76 4.87 0.42 -9.10
CA ILE A 76 3.83 0.61 -10.12
C ILE A 76 3.32 2.06 -10.06
N HIS A 77 3.14 2.58 -8.84
CA HIS A 77 2.50 3.86 -8.55
C HIS A 77 3.50 4.93 -8.16
N ASP A 78 3.07 6.18 -8.29
CA ASP A 78 3.69 7.34 -7.68
C ASP A 78 3.14 7.59 -6.25
N ALA A 79 3.66 8.63 -5.59
CA ALA A 79 3.16 9.08 -4.29
C ALA A 79 1.96 10.02 -4.47
N SER A 80 0.91 9.57 -5.16
CA SER A 80 -0.33 10.31 -5.34
C SER A 80 -1.41 9.90 -4.33
N ILE A 81 -2.33 10.83 -4.08
CA ILE A 81 -3.54 10.62 -3.29
C ILE A 81 -4.73 10.73 -4.23
N ALA A 82 -5.70 9.83 -4.06
CA ALA A 82 -6.95 9.83 -4.81
C ALA A 82 -8.17 9.75 -3.87
N PRO A 83 -9.30 10.33 -4.28
CA PRO A 83 -10.54 10.22 -3.54
C PRO A 83 -11.08 8.79 -3.58
N THR A 84 -11.69 8.36 -2.47
CA THR A 84 -12.29 7.02 -2.35
C THR A 84 -13.72 6.94 -2.91
N GLY A 85 -14.29 8.08 -3.32
CA GLY A 85 -15.72 8.20 -3.63
C GLY A 85 -16.64 8.15 -2.39
N LYS A 86 -16.07 8.18 -1.18
CA LYS A 86 -16.82 8.19 0.09
C LYS A 86 -16.54 9.47 0.84
N GLU A 87 -17.53 10.00 1.53
CA GLU A 87 -17.38 11.15 2.41
C GLU A 87 -17.32 10.73 3.88
N ASP A 88 -16.62 11.50 4.70
CA ASP A 88 -16.68 11.38 6.15
C ASP A 88 -18.07 11.80 6.62
N ARG A 89 -18.79 10.89 7.28
CA ARG A 89 -20.18 11.14 7.72
C ARG A 89 -20.32 12.28 8.72
N ARG A 90 -19.25 12.66 9.42
CA ARG A 90 -19.25 13.71 10.44
C ARG A 90 -18.88 15.07 9.85
N THR A 91 -17.91 15.11 8.93
CA THR A 91 -17.41 16.38 8.38
C THR A 91 -17.88 16.68 6.96
N GLY A 92 -18.46 15.71 6.25
CA GLY A 92 -18.82 15.83 4.83
C GLY A 92 -17.62 15.89 3.88
N HIS A 93 -16.38 15.77 4.39
CA HIS A 93 -15.19 15.86 3.55
C HIS A 93 -14.96 14.56 2.80
N GLN A 94 -14.44 14.63 1.57
CA GLN A 94 -14.03 13.44 0.83
C GLN A 94 -12.93 12.67 1.58
N ASN A 95 -13.15 11.37 1.76
CA ASN A 95 -12.11 10.47 2.21
C ASN A 95 -11.14 10.21 1.07
N THR A 96 -9.87 10.46 1.33
CA THR A 96 -8.79 10.24 0.37
C THR A 96 -7.84 9.15 0.86
N LYS A 97 -7.17 8.48 -0.08
CA LYS A 97 -6.16 7.45 0.19
C LYS A 97 -5.04 7.52 -0.85
N PRO A 98 -3.84 7.03 -0.53
CA PRO A 98 -2.82 6.81 -1.53
C PRO A 98 -3.35 5.92 -2.66
N THR A 99 -3.03 6.26 -3.91
CA THR A 99 -3.49 5.51 -5.09
C THR A 99 -3.06 4.04 -5.02
N CYS A 100 -1.82 3.78 -4.59
CA CYS A 100 -1.30 2.42 -4.38
C CYS A 100 -2.14 1.63 -3.35
N THR A 101 -2.69 2.29 -2.33
CA THR A 101 -3.54 1.65 -1.32
C THR A 101 -4.91 1.33 -1.88
N LEU A 102 -5.47 2.19 -2.74
CA LEU A 102 -6.76 1.91 -3.40
C LEU A 102 -6.64 0.69 -4.30
N GLU A 103 -5.66 0.69 -5.19
CA GLU A 103 -5.48 -0.42 -6.12
C GLU A 103 -5.15 -1.73 -5.42
N TYR A 104 -4.23 -1.71 -4.44
CA TYR A 104 -3.95 -2.90 -3.63
C TYR A 104 -5.22 -3.50 -3.03
N ASN A 105 -6.11 -2.67 -2.48
CA ASN A 105 -7.36 -3.14 -1.90
C ASN A 105 -8.30 -3.74 -2.97
N GLU A 106 -8.34 -3.20 -4.18
CA GLU A 106 -9.15 -3.77 -5.26
C GLU A 106 -8.64 -5.15 -5.70
N TYR A 107 -7.33 -5.31 -5.89
CA TYR A 107 -6.76 -6.61 -6.25
C TYR A 107 -6.90 -7.65 -5.13
N VAL A 108 -6.65 -7.28 -3.88
CA VAL A 108 -6.80 -8.19 -2.73
C VAL A 108 -8.26 -8.60 -2.52
N LYS A 109 -9.23 -7.69 -2.71
CA LYS A 109 -10.65 -8.07 -2.69
C LYS A 109 -10.97 -9.13 -3.74
N GLY A 110 -10.38 -9.01 -4.94
CA GLY A 110 -10.55 -9.99 -6.02
C GLY A 110 -10.03 -11.38 -5.61
N VAL A 111 -8.86 -11.43 -4.98
CA VAL A 111 -8.27 -12.68 -4.44
C VAL A 111 -9.19 -13.28 -3.38
N ASN A 112 -9.57 -12.51 -2.35
CA ASN A 112 -10.43 -12.98 -1.28
C ASN A 112 -11.79 -13.49 -1.78
N ARG A 113 -12.37 -12.85 -2.80
CA ARG A 113 -13.64 -13.28 -3.39
C ARG A 113 -13.48 -14.63 -4.11
N SER A 114 -12.36 -14.82 -4.81
CA SER A 114 -12.04 -16.08 -5.47
C SER A 114 -11.84 -17.20 -4.45
N ASP A 115 -11.10 -16.93 -3.38
CA ASP A 115 -10.91 -17.88 -2.27
C ASP A 115 -12.23 -18.24 -1.58
N GLN A 116 -13.12 -17.25 -1.41
CA GLN A 116 -14.46 -17.49 -0.86
C GLN A 116 -15.30 -18.41 -1.76
N TYR A 117 -15.25 -18.23 -3.08
CA TYR A 117 -15.93 -19.14 -4.01
C TYR A 117 -15.34 -20.55 -3.93
N LEU A 118 -14.01 -20.70 -3.89
CA LEU A 118 -13.36 -22.00 -3.76
C LEU A 118 -13.69 -22.70 -2.43
N ALA A 119 -13.77 -21.95 -1.33
CA ALA A 119 -14.17 -22.49 -0.03
C ALA A 119 -15.63 -22.97 -0.03
N ASN A 120 -16.52 -22.24 -0.71
CA ASN A 120 -17.94 -22.60 -0.82
C ASN A 120 -18.23 -23.71 -1.85
N LEU A 121 -17.25 -24.05 -2.71
CA LEU A 121 -17.32 -25.15 -3.67
C LEU A 121 -16.77 -26.48 -3.13
N LYS A 122 -16.26 -26.51 -1.89
CA LYS A 122 -15.90 -27.76 -1.22
C LYS A 122 -17.20 -28.46 -0.77
N ILE A 123 -17.72 -29.31 -1.65
CA ILE A 123 -18.78 -30.30 -1.41
C ILE A 123 -18.16 -31.51 -0.71
#